data_AF-A0AAP9HDL2-F1
#
_entry.id   AF-A0AAP9HDL2-F1
#
_cell.length_a   1.000
_cell.length_b   1.000
_cell.length_c   1.000
_cell.angle_alpha   90.00
_cell.angle_beta   90.00
_cell.angle_gamma   90.00
#
_symmetry.space_group_name_H-M   'P 1'
#
loop_
_entity.id
_entity.type
_entity.pdbx_description
1 polymer ?
#
loop_
_entity_poly.entity_id
_entity_poly.type
_entity_poly.pdbx_seq_one_letter_code
_entity_poly.pdbx_strand_id
1 'polypeptide(L)'
;MTPCHMEEKIPKEVFYNLTKEKQEKIIFVFKEAFEAKPFQKVNVKEIVEKAGIARGSFYQYFENLEDAYFTILNKETIDIHKLFMKMFLLKNRNLSEALIAYGHTIADILFDENTYMIYKNQYLY
;
A
#
# COMPACT_ATOMS: atom_id res chain seq x y z
N MET A 1 -22.22 -14.15 18.48
CA MET A 1 -21.81 -12.89 17.85
C MET A 1 -20.30 -12.85 17.90
N THR A 2 -19.65 -13.40 16.88
CA THR A 2 -18.20 -13.47 16.80
C THR A 2 -17.67 -12.08 16.47
N PRO A 3 -16.72 -11.53 17.25
CA PRO A 3 -16.08 -10.27 16.89
C PRO A 3 -15.33 -10.52 15.59
N CYS A 4 -15.79 -9.90 14.51
CA CYS A 4 -15.02 -9.79 13.28
C CYS A 4 -13.74 -9.05 13.67
N HIS A 5 -12.65 -9.81 13.85
CA HIS A 5 -11.34 -9.27 14.11
C HIS A 5 -10.97 -8.48 12.86
N MET A 6 -11.15 -7.17 12.90
CA MET A 6 -10.32 -6.26 12.12
C MET A 6 -8.92 -6.37 12.73
N GLU A 7 -8.23 -7.49 12.49
CA GLU A 7 -6.80 -7.57 12.70
C GLU A 7 -6.19 -6.51 11.78
N GLU A 8 -5.62 -5.50 12.42
CA GLU A 8 -4.82 -4.48 11.78
C GLU A 8 -3.75 -5.21 10.95
N LYS A 9 -3.84 -5.12 9.62
CA LYS A 9 -2.92 -5.76 8.67
C LYS A 9 -1.56 -5.05 8.73
N ILE A 10 -0.80 -5.37 9.77
CA ILE A 10 0.44 -4.74 10.16
C ILE A 10 1.57 -5.79 10.11
N PRO A 11 2.76 -5.45 9.58
CA PRO A 11 3.92 -6.31 9.65
C PRO A 11 4.24 -6.72 11.08
N LYS A 12 4.74 -7.93 11.25
CA LYS A 12 5.28 -8.39 12.53
C LYS A 12 6.42 -7.48 12.98
N GLU A 13 6.58 -7.29 14.29
CA GLU A 13 7.63 -6.43 14.88
C GLU A 13 9.04 -6.72 14.33
N VAL A 14 9.30 -7.98 13.98
CA VAL A 14 10.57 -8.43 13.39
C VAL A 14 10.90 -7.68 12.10
N PHE A 15 9.91 -7.30 11.29
CA PHE A 15 10.11 -6.50 10.09
C PHE A 15 10.64 -5.10 10.42
N TYR A 16 10.09 -4.46 11.45
CA TYR A 16 10.51 -3.12 11.90
C TYR A 16 11.90 -3.11 12.56
N ASN A 17 12.35 -4.26 13.06
CA ASN A 17 13.69 -4.44 13.61
C ASN A 17 14.78 -4.65 12.53
N LEU A 18 14.41 -4.80 11.25
CA LEU A 18 15.37 -4.85 10.15
C LEU A 18 16.06 -3.49 9.96
N THR A 19 17.26 -3.49 9.37
CA THR A 19 17.90 -2.24 8.93
C THR A 19 17.00 -1.51 7.94
N LYS A 20 17.02 -0.17 7.95
CA LYS A 20 16.21 0.66 7.03
C LYS A 20 16.41 0.27 5.57
N GLU A 21 17.66 0.07 5.15
CA GLU A 21 18.02 -0.37 3.81
C GLU A 21 17.32 -1.70 3.43
N LYS A 22 17.29 -2.66 4.36
CA LYS A 22 16.65 -3.95 4.11
C LYS A 22 15.12 -3.83 4.06
N GLN A 23 14.52 -2.99 4.90
CA GLN A 23 13.09 -2.69 4.83
C GLN A 23 12.75 -2.05 3.49
N GLU A 24 13.48 -1.01 3.08
CA GLU A 24 13.28 -0.28 1.82
C GLU A 24 13.43 -1.20 0.61
N LYS A 25 14.45 -2.06 0.59
CA LYS A 25 14.62 -3.05 -0.47
C LYS A 25 13.44 -4.01 -0.57
N ILE A 26 12.96 -4.56 0.56
CA ILE A 26 11.81 -5.47 0.56
C ILE A 26 10.56 -4.74 0.06
N ILE A 27 10.32 -3.53 0.54
CA ILE A 27 9.17 -2.70 0.13
C ILE A 27 9.20 -2.42 -1.36
N PHE A 28 10.35 -2.00 -1.88
CA PHE A 28 10.53 -1.69 -3.30
C PHE A 28 10.23 -2.92 -4.18
N VAL A 29 10.81 -4.07 -3.86
CA VAL A 29 10.61 -5.28 -4.66
C VAL A 29 9.17 -5.79 -4.58
N PHE A 30 8.54 -5.70 -3.41
CA PHE A 30 7.16 -6.14 -3.24
C PHE A 30 6.22 -5.23 -4.02
N LYS A 31 6.46 -3.92 -3.99
CA LYS A 31 5.75 -2.95 -4.82
C LYS A 31 5.82 -3.30 -6.30
N GLU A 32 7.03 -3.51 -6.85
CA GLU A 32 7.19 -3.90 -8.26
C GLU A 32 6.42 -5.19 -8.59
N ALA A 33 6.39 -6.16 -7.67
CA ALA A 33 5.67 -7.41 -7.88
C ALA A 33 4.15 -7.22 -7.85
N PHE A 34 3.63 -6.31 -7.03
CA PHE A 34 2.20 -5.99 -6.93
C PHE A 34 1.72 -5.08 -8.06
N GLU A 35 2.58 -4.25 -8.63
CA GLU A 35 2.29 -3.44 -9.83
C GLU A 35 2.27 -4.29 -11.10
N ALA A 36 3.18 -5.27 -11.20
CA ALA A 36 3.36 -6.04 -12.43
C ALA A 36 2.17 -6.92 -12.83
N LYS A 37 1.28 -7.28 -11.89
CA LYS A 37 0.15 -8.19 -12.16
C LYS A 37 -0.93 -8.14 -11.07
N PRO A 38 -2.16 -8.60 -11.37
CA PRO A 38 -3.23 -8.66 -10.37
C PRO A 38 -2.82 -9.46 -9.14
N PHE A 39 -3.21 -8.99 -7.94
CA PHE A 39 -2.90 -9.59 -6.64
C PHE A 39 -3.16 -11.11 -6.61
N GLN A 40 -4.27 -11.56 -7.19
CA GLN A 40 -4.65 -12.98 -7.28
C GLN A 40 -3.63 -13.87 -8.02
N LYS A 41 -2.77 -13.26 -8.86
CA LYS A 41 -1.70 -13.94 -9.61
C LYS A 41 -0.32 -13.79 -8.95
N VAL A 42 -0.21 -13.03 -7.87
CA VAL A 42 1.00 -12.88 -7.08
C VAL A 42 1.10 -14.08 -6.13
N ASN A 43 2.30 -14.60 -5.94
CA ASN A 43 2.54 -15.68 -4.98
C ASN A 43 3.81 -15.41 -4.17
N VAL A 44 3.85 -15.95 -2.95
CA VAL A 44 4.96 -15.72 -2.00
C VAL A 44 6.31 -16.17 -2.58
N LYS A 45 6.35 -17.27 -3.34
CA LYS A 45 7.59 -17.80 -3.89
C LYS A 45 8.30 -16.77 -4.79
N GLU A 46 7.55 -16.15 -5.70
CA GLU A 46 8.11 -15.19 -6.64
C GLU A 46 8.61 -13.92 -5.96
N ILE A 47 7.87 -13.36 -5.00
CA ILE A 47 8.24 -12.11 -4.34
C ILE A 47 9.46 -12.29 -3.44
N VAL A 48 9.61 -13.44 -2.79
CA VAL A 48 10.79 -13.72 -1.95
C VAL A 48 12.03 -14.01 -2.78
N GLU A 49 11.87 -14.66 -3.93
CA GLU A 49 12.94 -14.86 -4.91
C GLU A 49 13.45 -13.52 -5.45
N LYS A 50 12.54 -12.62 -5.86
CA LYS A 50 12.92 -11.27 -6.31
C LYS A 50 13.56 -10.45 -5.18
N ALA A 51 13.06 -10.55 -3.95
CA ALA A 51 13.58 -9.77 -2.82
C ALA A 51 14.91 -10.33 -2.28
N GLY A 52 15.31 -11.53 -2.69
CA GLY A 52 16.49 -12.22 -2.19
C GLY A 52 16.36 -12.61 -0.72
N ILE A 53 15.16 -12.97 -0.27
CA ILE A 53 14.89 -13.43 1.10
C ILE A 53 14.40 -14.88 1.09
N ALA A 54 14.64 -15.61 2.19
CA ALA A 54 14.10 -16.95 2.32
C ALA A 54 12.58 -16.91 2.53
N ARG A 55 11.87 -17.94 2.06
CA ARG A 55 10.42 -18.08 2.29
C ARG A 55 10.06 -18.08 3.78
N GLY A 56 10.90 -18.65 4.63
CA GLY A 56 10.72 -18.59 6.09
C GLY A 56 10.77 -17.16 6.63
N SER A 57 11.66 -16.31 6.09
CA SER A 57 11.76 -14.91 6.47
C SER A 57 10.51 -14.12 6.10
N PHE A 58 9.85 -14.44 4.98
CA PHE A 58 8.55 -13.84 4.65
C PHE A 58 7.54 -14.02 5.78
N TYR A 59 7.36 -15.24 6.27
CA TYR A 59 6.41 -15.52 7.35
C TYR A 59 6.85 -15.01 8.73
N GLN A 60 8.13 -14.63 8.89
CA GLN A 60 8.60 -13.88 10.05
C GLN A 60 8.24 -12.40 9.97
N TYR A 61 8.03 -11.85 8.77
CA TYR A 61 7.73 -10.43 8.55
C TYR A 61 6.23 -10.18 8.37
N PHE A 62 5.54 -11.07 7.67
CA PHE A 62 4.13 -10.94 7.30
C PHE A 62 3.38 -12.22 7.65
N GLU A 63 2.11 -12.11 8.00
CA GLU A 63 1.30 -13.30 8.25
C GLU A 63 0.97 -14.05 6.96
N ASN A 64 0.62 -13.31 5.92
CA ASN A 64 0.23 -13.83 4.63
C ASN A 64 0.51 -12.79 3.52
N LEU A 65 0.18 -13.16 2.28
CA LEU A 65 0.42 -12.28 1.12
C LEU A 65 -0.44 -11.01 1.17
N GLU A 66 -1.63 -11.09 1.76
CA GLU A 66 -2.55 -9.97 1.88
C GLU A 66 -2.02 -8.93 2.88
N ASP A 67 -1.51 -9.37 4.03
CA ASP A 67 -0.83 -8.51 5.01
C ASP A 67 0.37 -7.77 4.40
N ALA A 68 1.20 -8.48 3.63
CA ALA A 68 2.29 -7.86 2.87
C ALA A 68 1.77 -6.80 1.89
N TYR A 69 0.71 -7.12 1.14
CA TYR A 69 0.11 -6.20 0.17
C TYR A 69 -0.44 -4.93 0.82
N PHE A 70 -1.22 -5.06 1.89
CA PHE A 70 -1.78 -3.92 2.62
C PHE A 70 -0.70 -3.09 3.32
N THR A 71 0.39 -3.71 3.76
CA THR A 71 1.56 -2.98 4.28
C THR A 71 2.15 -2.06 3.22
N ILE A 72 2.42 -2.59 2.02
CA ILE A 72 2.99 -1.80 0.93
C ILE A 72 2.01 -0.70 0.52
N LEU A 73 0.73 -1.02 0.39
CA LEU A 73 -0.33 -0.05 0.16
C LEU A 73 -0.33 1.06 1.20
N ASN A 74 -0.33 0.76 2.50
CA ASN A 74 -0.37 1.78 3.54
C ASN A 74 0.87 2.69 3.53
N LYS A 75 1.99 2.22 2.98
CA LYS A 75 3.22 3.01 2.85
C LYS A 75 3.22 3.90 1.60
N GLU A 76 2.59 3.45 0.52
CA GLU A 76 2.49 4.17 -0.76
C GLU A 76 1.23 5.03 -0.90
N THR A 77 0.18 4.69 -0.14
CA THR A 77 -1.10 5.40 -0.20
C THR A 77 -0.91 6.80 0.32
N ILE A 78 -1.32 7.75 -0.51
CA ILE A 78 -1.46 9.12 -0.08
C ILE A 78 -2.59 9.13 0.95
N ASP A 79 -2.24 9.54 2.18
CA ASP A 79 -3.21 9.82 3.22
C ASP A 79 -4.22 10.84 2.66
N ILE A 80 -5.40 10.33 2.31
CA ILE A 80 -6.43 11.08 1.61
C ILE A 80 -6.92 12.27 2.45
N HIS A 81 -6.86 12.15 3.78
CA HIS A 81 -7.17 13.24 4.69
C HIS A 81 -6.08 14.31 4.61
N LYS A 82 -4.80 13.95 4.63
CA LYS A 82 -3.70 14.92 4.43
C LYS A 82 -3.76 15.57 3.06
N LEU A 83 -4.10 14.82 2.01
CA LEU A 83 -4.24 15.37 0.66
C LEU A 83 -5.36 16.39 0.59
N PHE A 84 -6.54 16.06 1.14
CA PHE A 84 -7.64 17.02 1.25
C PHE A 84 -7.23 18.25 2.05
N MET A 85 -6.60 18.07 3.23
CA MET A 85 -6.15 19.19 4.06
C MET A 85 -5.13 20.08 3.34
N LYS A 86 -4.21 19.51 2.56
CA LYS A 86 -3.30 20.26 1.69
C LYS A 86 -4.07 21.10 0.68
N MET A 87 -5.05 20.52 -0.02
CA MET A 87 -5.87 21.25 -1.00
C MET A 87 -6.72 22.33 -0.33
N PHE A 88 -7.28 22.05 0.85
CA PHE A 88 -8.05 23.01 1.63
C PHE A 88 -7.20 24.23 2.02
N LEU A 89 -5.96 24.02 2.46
CA LEU A 89 -5.04 25.11 2.76
C LEU A 89 -4.63 25.89 1.50
N LEU A 90 -4.29 25.19 0.40
CA LEU A 90 -3.87 25.82 -0.86
C LEU A 90 -4.98 26.62 -1.55
N LYS A 91 -6.24 26.24 -1.34
CA LYS A 91 -7.42 26.95 -1.85
C LYS A 91 -7.97 27.97 -0.84
N ASN A 92 -7.12 28.52 0.03
CA ASN A 92 -7.49 29.54 1.01
C ASN A 92 -8.70 29.16 1.88
N ARG A 93 -8.81 27.87 2.23
CA ARG A 93 -9.92 27.30 3.00
C ARG A 93 -11.29 27.43 2.32
N ASN A 94 -11.31 27.64 1.00
CA ASN A 94 -12.52 27.52 0.20
C ASN A 94 -12.84 26.04 -0.02
N LEU A 95 -13.93 25.57 0.60
CA LEU A 95 -14.34 24.16 0.55
C LEU A 95 -14.66 23.69 -0.87
N SER A 96 -15.37 24.50 -1.67
CA SER A 96 -15.81 24.10 -3.01
C SER A 96 -14.61 23.93 -3.94
N GLU A 97 -13.72 24.91 -3.97
CA GLU A 97 -12.50 24.85 -4.78
C GLU A 97 -11.56 23.73 -4.33
N ALA A 98 -11.46 23.50 -3.01
CA ALA A 98 -10.66 22.42 -2.45
C ALA A 98 -11.20 21.05 -2.87
N LEU A 99 -12.52 20.85 -2.82
CA LEU A 99 -13.15 19.58 -3.24
C LEU A 99 -12.96 19.32 -4.74
N ILE A 100 -13.07 20.34 -5.59
CA ILE A 100 -12.84 20.20 -7.04
C ILE A 100 -11.37 19.81 -7.31
N ALA A 101 -10.42 20.53 -6.71
CA ALA A 101 -8.99 20.24 -6.88
C ALA A 101 -8.61 18.85 -6.33
N TYR A 102 -9.16 18.50 -5.17
CA TYR A 102 -9.00 17.17 -4.57
C TYR A 102 -9.56 16.08 -5.48
N GLY A 103 -10.76 16.27 -6.04
CA GLY A 103 -11.38 15.33 -6.97
C GLY A 103 -10.53 15.05 -8.21
N HIS A 104 -10.00 16.09 -8.85
CA HIS A 104 -9.07 15.92 -9.98
C HIS A 104 -7.79 15.18 -9.56
N THR A 105 -7.19 15.57 -8.44
CA THR A 105 -5.94 14.94 -7.97
C THR A 105 -6.15 13.46 -7.65
N ILE A 106 -7.25 13.11 -6.98
CA ILE A 106 -7.60 11.73 -6.69
C ILE A 106 -7.89 10.94 -7.96
N ALA A 107 -8.58 11.53 -8.94
CA ALA A 107 -8.81 10.89 -10.22
C ALA A 107 -7.48 10.57 -10.91
N ASP A 108 -6.54 11.51 -10.96
CA ASP A 108 -5.22 11.30 -11.55
C ASP A 108 -4.45 10.17 -10.84
N ILE A 109 -4.52 10.09 -9.50
CA ILE A 109 -3.86 9.04 -8.72
C ILE A 109 -4.51 7.67 -8.92
N LEU A 110 -5.84 7.61 -8.89
CA LEU A 110 -6.57 6.35 -8.97
C LEU A 110 -6.58 5.77 -10.37
N PHE A 111 -6.57 6.61 -11.40
CA PHE A 111 -6.63 6.19 -12.81
C PHE A 111 -5.28 6.22 -13.53
N ASP A 112 -4.18 6.52 -12.83
CA ASP A 112 -2.83 6.32 -13.36
C ASP A 112 -2.55 4.84 -13.62
N GLU A 113 -2.09 4.49 -14.82
CA GLU A 113 -1.91 3.08 -15.25
C GLU A 113 -0.92 2.31 -14.37
N ASN A 114 0.08 2.98 -13.78
CA ASN A 114 1.06 2.33 -12.90
C ASN A 114 0.50 2.08 -11.50
N THR A 115 -0.39 2.96 -11.02
CA THR A 115 -0.90 2.91 -9.65
C THR A 115 -2.29 2.25 -9.52
N TYR A 116 -3.06 2.20 -10.61
CA TYR A 116 -4.39 1.59 -10.67
C TYR A 116 -4.42 0.14 -10.18
N MET A 117 -3.42 -0.66 -10.56
CA MET A 117 -3.36 -2.08 -10.17
C MET A 117 -3.21 -2.28 -8.65
N ILE A 118 -2.54 -1.35 -7.97
CA ILE A 118 -2.35 -1.37 -6.52
C ILE A 118 -3.62 -0.84 -5.80
N TYR A 119 -4.23 0.24 -6.29
CA TYR A 119 -5.42 0.83 -5.65
C TYR A 119 -6.73 0.07 -5.89
N LYS A 120 -6.83 -0.68 -7.01
CA LYS A 120 -8.04 -1.43 -7.37
C LYS A 120 -8.50 -2.40 -6.28
N ASN A 121 -7.59 -3.06 -5.59
CA ASN A 121 -7.98 -4.00 -4.53
C ASN A 121 -8.29 -3.33 -3.18
N GLN A 122 -7.94 -2.05 -3.00
CA GLN A 122 -8.25 -1.32 -1.76
C GLN A 122 -9.57 -0.56 -1.83
N TYR A 123 -9.91 -0.02 -3.01
CA TYR A 123 -11.04 0.91 -3.15
C TYR A 123 -12.13 0.47 -4.14
N LEU A 124 -11.86 -0.52 -5.00
CA LEU A 124 -12.79 -0.94 -6.07
C LEU A 124 -13.30 -2.38 -5.91
N TYR A 125 -12.94 -3.08 -4.81
CA TYR A 125 -13.50 -4.36 -4.38
C TYR A 125 -13.68 -4.40 -2.87
#